data_AF-A0A7X7XY57-F1
#
_entry.id   AF-A0A7X7XY57-F1
#
_cell.length_a   1.000
_cell.length_b   1.000
_cell.length_c   1.000
_cell.angle_alpha   90.00
_cell.angle_beta   90.00
_cell.angle_gamma   90.00
#
_symmetry.space_group_name_H-M   'P 1'
#
loop_
_entity.id
_entity.type
_entity.pdbx_description
1 polymer ?
#
loop_
_entity_poly.entity_id
_entity_poly.type
_entity_poly.pdbx_seq_one_letter_code
_entity_poly.pdbx_strand_id
1 'polypeptide(L)'
;MFKRFIEDAKSIAERDPAAKGVFEVIILYSGFHAVCLHRIAHWFYNKKLFFIARFISQFNRFLTGVEIHPGAKIGKGLFIDHGMGIVIGETAEIGDNCTIYHNATLGGTGKDKGKRHPTVGNNVLISTGAKILGPFKVGDNARIGANSVVLEEVEPNTTVVGVPGKAVKRGDQRIAPSVELDQINIGDPISQELCRLVEKLEKLEKVLEKNGIKMDGETIKLSKETLKRGCNNRKEINNEDIQYTD
;
A
#
# COMPACT_ATOMS: atom_id res chain seq x y z
N MET A 1 -23.91 -16.18 -2.13
CA MET A 1 -23.68 -14.77 -1.74
C MET A 1 -23.69 -14.62 -0.22
N PHE A 2 -24.72 -15.09 0.48
CA PHE A 2 -24.84 -14.95 1.94
C PHE A 2 -23.67 -15.56 2.75
N LYS A 3 -23.26 -16.81 2.45
CA LYS A 3 -22.07 -17.42 3.09
C LYS A 3 -20.81 -16.56 2.97
N ARG A 4 -20.60 -15.95 1.79
CA ARG A 4 -19.46 -15.07 1.52
C ARG A 4 -19.50 -13.78 2.34
N PHE A 5 -20.69 -13.21 2.59
CA PHE A 5 -20.81 -12.04 3.46
C PHE A 5 -20.48 -12.36 4.92
N ILE A 6 -20.87 -13.54 5.39
CA ILE A 6 -20.50 -13.99 6.75
C ILE A 6 -18.99 -14.20 6.84
N GLU A 7 -18.36 -14.81 5.83
CA GLU A 7 -16.90 -14.97 5.76
C GLU A 7 -16.18 -13.62 5.73
N ASP A 8 -16.65 -12.66 4.93
CA ASP A 8 -16.10 -11.30 4.87
C ASP A 8 -16.22 -10.61 6.26
N ALA A 9 -17.37 -10.71 6.93
CA ALA A 9 -17.57 -10.13 8.26
C ALA A 9 -16.71 -10.78 9.35
N LYS A 10 -16.52 -12.11 9.31
CA LYS A 10 -15.60 -12.82 10.20
C LYS A 10 -14.16 -12.35 10.02
N SER A 11 -13.71 -12.25 8.77
CA SER A 11 -12.36 -11.80 8.45
C SER A 11 -12.09 -10.36 8.90
N ILE A 12 -13.11 -9.49 8.90
CA ILE A 12 -13.00 -8.13 9.45
C ILE A 12 -12.91 -8.18 10.98
N ALA A 13 -13.80 -8.93 11.63
CA ALA A 13 -13.80 -9.04 13.10
C ALA A 13 -12.50 -9.63 13.68
N GLU A 14 -11.81 -10.48 12.92
CA GLU A 14 -10.50 -11.05 13.32
C GLU A 14 -9.33 -10.07 13.13
N ARG A 15 -9.43 -9.13 12.20
CA ARG A 15 -8.35 -8.20 11.85
C ARG A 15 -8.47 -6.84 12.52
N ASP A 16 -9.68 -6.40 12.86
CA ASP A 16 -9.91 -5.12 13.51
C ASP A 16 -9.87 -5.30 15.04
N PRO A 17 -8.87 -4.72 15.75
CA PRO A 17 -8.82 -4.77 17.21
C PRO A 17 -10.01 -4.09 17.91
N ALA A 18 -10.73 -3.19 17.21
CA ALA A 18 -11.88 -2.48 17.75
C ALA A 18 -13.18 -3.30 17.66
N ALA A 19 -13.22 -4.35 16.84
CA ALA A 19 -14.40 -5.18 16.66
C ALA A 19 -14.66 -6.06 17.90
N LYS A 20 -15.86 -5.99 18.48
CA LYS A 20 -16.26 -6.86 19.60
C LYS A 20 -16.94 -8.14 19.13
N GLY A 21 -17.13 -8.30 17.83
CA GLY A 21 -17.62 -9.53 17.22
C GLY A 21 -18.24 -9.36 15.84
N VAL A 22 -18.56 -10.48 15.20
CA VAL A 22 -19.09 -10.53 13.82
C VAL A 22 -20.43 -9.81 13.68
N PHE A 23 -21.29 -9.88 14.70
CA PHE A 23 -22.61 -9.25 14.68
C PHE A 23 -22.50 -7.72 14.64
N GLU A 24 -21.55 -7.15 15.37
CA GLU A 24 -21.26 -5.71 15.34
C GLU A 24 -20.81 -5.27 13.95
N VAL A 25 -19.89 -6.03 13.33
CA VAL A 25 -19.43 -5.77 11.96
C VAL A 25 -20.58 -5.76 10.97
N ILE A 26 -21.46 -6.76 11.04
CA ILE A 26 -22.59 -6.86 10.10
C ILE A 26 -23.54 -5.67 10.20
N ILE A 27 -23.77 -5.13 11.41
CA ILE A 27 -24.78 -4.09 11.64
C ILE A 27 -24.20 -2.68 11.55
N LEU A 28 -22.97 -2.46 12.00
CA LEU A 28 -22.45 -1.11 12.24
C LEU A 28 -21.28 -0.71 11.34
N TYR A 29 -20.64 -1.64 10.64
CA TYR A 29 -19.44 -1.30 9.86
C TYR A 29 -19.81 -0.83 8.45
N SER A 30 -19.65 0.47 8.21
CA SER A 30 -19.91 1.10 6.91
C SER A 30 -19.05 0.51 5.79
N GLY A 31 -17.80 0.16 6.07
CA GLY A 31 -16.90 -0.51 5.12
C GLY A 31 -17.42 -1.88 4.68
N PHE A 32 -17.97 -2.66 5.61
CA PHE A 32 -18.62 -3.94 5.30
C PHE A 32 -19.86 -3.74 4.43
N HIS A 33 -20.74 -2.80 4.80
CA HIS A 33 -21.92 -2.46 4.00
C HIS A 33 -21.56 -2.01 2.59
N ALA A 34 -20.46 -1.26 2.44
CA ALA A 34 -19.99 -0.79 1.15
C ALA A 34 -19.59 -1.94 0.22
N VAL A 35 -18.89 -2.93 0.74
CA VAL A 35 -18.54 -4.15 -0.02
C VAL A 35 -19.81 -4.94 -0.37
N CYS A 36 -20.74 -5.11 0.56
CA CYS A 36 -22.01 -5.80 0.31
C CYS A 36 -22.81 -5.18 -0.84
N LEU A 37 -23.05 -3.87 -0.78
CA LEU A 37 -23.77 -3.13 -1.81
C LEU A 37 -23.03 -3.13 -3.14
N HIS A 38 -21.69 -3.03 -3.13
CA HIS A 38 -20.89 -3.18 -4.35
C HIS A 38 -21.08 -4.56 -4.97
N ARG A 39 -21.06 -5.67 -4.22
CA ARG A 39 -21.24 -7.01 -4.78
C ARG A 39 -22.62 -7.16 -5.46
N ILE A 40 -23.66 -6.51 -4.93
CA ILE A 40 -24.98 -6.44 -5.57
C ILE A 40 -24.91 -5.60 -6.85
N ALA A 41 -24.33 -4.40 -6.79
CA ALA A 41 -24.16 -3.53 -7.96
C ALA A 41 -23.36 -4.21 -9.09
N HIS A 42 -22.28 -4.91 -8.73
CA HIS A 42 -21.41 -5.66 -9.64
C HIS A 42 -22.16 -6.81 -10.32
N TRP A 43 -23.09 -7.47 -9.62
CA TRP A 43 -23.95 -8.48 -10.23
C TRP A 43 -24.84 -7.88 -11.34
N PHE A 44 -25.50 -6.74 -11.08
CA PHE A 44 -26.28 -6.02 -12.10
C PHE A 44 -25.40 -5.54 -13.25
N TYR A 45 -24.19 -5.08 -12.95
CA TYR A 45 -23.20 -4.66 -13.95
C TYR A 45 -22.84 -5.79 -14.91
N ASN A 46 -22.57 -6.99 -14.39
CA ASN A 46 -22.27 -8.18 -15.19
C ASN A 46 -23.46 -8.67 -16.03
N LYS A 47 -24.69 -8.32 -15.64
CA LYS A 47 -25.91 -8.54 -16.44
C LYS A 47 -26.19 -7.43 -17.45
N LYS A 48 -25.25 -6.48 -17.63
CA LYS A 48 -25.37 -5.29 -18.51
C LYS A 48 -26.49 -4.34 -18.12
N LEU A 49 -27.00 -4.43 -16.89
CA LEU A 49 -28.01 -3.52 -16.33
C LEU A 49 -27.30 -2.31 -15.69
N PHE A 50 -26.60 -1.54 -16.53
CA PHE A 50 -25.64 -0.53 -16.07
C PHE A 50 -26.28 0.61 -15.27
N PHE A 51 -27.50 1.03 -15.63
CA PHE A 51 -28.22 2.06 -14.90
C PHE A 51 -28.48 1.65 -13.45
N ILE A 52 -29.02 0.44 -13.24
CA ILE A 52 -29.31 -0.10 -11.90
C ILE A 52 -28.01 -0.25 -11.11
N ALA A 53 -26.97 -0.80 -11.74
CA ALA A 53 -25.66 -0.94 -11.12
C ALA A 53 -25.10 0.41 -10.64
N ARG A 54 -25.17 1.45 -11.48
CA ARG A 54 -24.72 2.81 -11.14
C ARG A 54 -25.58 3.46 -10.07
N PHE A 55 -26.90 3.27 -10.12
CA PHE A 55 -27.81 3.74 -9.08
C PHE A 55 -27.45 3.15 -7.70
N ILE A 56 -27.26 1.83 -7.61
CA ILE A 56 -26.84 1.16 -6.36
C ILE A 56 -25.47 1.68 -5.91
N SER A 57 -24.52 1.90 -6.82
CA SER A 57 -23.20 2.47 -6.49
C SER A 57 -23.28 3.90 -5.94
N GLN A 58 -24.15 4.75 -6.48
CA GLN A 58 -24.35 6.10 -5.95
C GLN A 58 -25.08 6.09 -4.60
N PHE A 59 -26.05 5.20 -4.44
CA PHE A 59 -26.71 4.97 -3.15
C PHE A 59 -25.73 4.47 -2.08
N ASN A 60 -24.84 3.55 -2.46
CA ASN A 60 -23.77 3.06 -1.60
C ASN A 60 -22.85 4.19 -1.14
N ARG A 61 -22.40 5.04 -2.07
CA ARG A 61 -21.59 6.23 -1.78
C ARG A 61 -22.31 7.18 -0.82
N PHE A 62 -23.60 7.40 -1.01
CA PHE A 62 -24.41 8.26 -0.14
C PHE A 62 -24.49 7.72 1.30
N LEU A 63 -24.71 6.41 1.47
CA LEU A 63 -24.83 5.78 2.79
C LEU A 63 -23.50 5.62 3.52
N THR A 64 -22.44 5.24 2.81
CA THR A 64 -21.18 4.77 3.42
C THR A 64 -20.02 5.73 3.26
N GLY A 65 -20.11 6.71 2.36
CA GLY A 65 -19.00 7.58 1.96
C GLY A 65 -17.94 6.90 1.09
N VAL A 66 -18.12 5.61 0.75
CA VAL A 66 -17.21 4.83 -0.09
C VAL A 66 -17.73 4.82 -1.52
N GLU A 67 -16.93 5.34 -2.46
CA GLU A 67 -17.24 5.27 -3.88
C GLU A 67 -16.58 4.06 -4.54
N ILE A 68 -17.37 3.04 -4.85
CA ILE A 68 -16.92 1.86 -5.61
C ILE A 68 -17.69 1.79 -6.92
N HIS A 69 -16.97 1.87 -8.05
CA HIS A 69 -17.59 1.68 -9.35
C HIS A 69 -18.09 0.23 -9.50
N PRO A 70 -19.29 -0.03 -10.06
CA PRO A 70 -19.82 -1.39 -10.19
C PRO A 70 -18.95 -2.32 -11.04
N GLY A 71 -18.18 -1.78 -11.98
CA GLY A 71 -17.26 -2.53 -12.82
C GLY A 71 -15.99 -3.04 -12.12
N ALA A 72 -15.66 -2.49 -10.94
CA ALA A 72 -14.49 -2.92 -10.18
C ALA A 72 -14.62 -4.39 -9.78
N LYS A 73 -13.52 -5.13 -9.76
CA LYS A 73 -13.48 -6.53 -9.31
C LYS A 73 -12.86 -6.59 -7.93
N ILE A 74 -13.59 -7.18 -6.98
CA ILE A 74 -13.15 -7.27 -5.59
C ILE A 74 -13.14 -8.73 -5.13
N GLY A 75 -11.99 -9.15 -4.63
CA GLY A 75 -11.73 -10.43 -4.00
C GLY A 75 -12.56 -10.68 -2.73
N LYS A 76 -12.19 -11.69 -1.97
CA LYS A 76 -12.76 -12.04 -0.66
C LYS A 76 -12.03 -11.29 0.45
N GLY A 77 -12.68 -11.09 1.59
CA GLY A 77 -12.04 -10.53 2.77
C GLY A 77 -11.48 -9.12 2.54
N LEU A 78 -12.10 -8.29 1.69
CA LEU A 78 -11.72 -6.89 1.63
C LEU A 78 -12.15 -6.21 2.94
N PHE A 79 -11.19 -5.72 3.71
CA PHE A 79 -11.45 -4.91 4.88
C PHE A 79 -11.30 -3.43 4.52
N ILE A 80 -12.40 -2.68 4.63
CA ILE A 80 -12.40 -1.22 4.48
C ILE A 80 -12.50 -0.63 5.88
N ASP A 81 -11.41 -0.03 6.36
CA ASP A 81 -11.36 0.61 7.65
C ASP A 81 -11.62 2.12 7.51
N HIS A 82 -12.57 2.63 8.30
CA HIS A 82 -13.02 4.02 8.29
C HIS A 82 -13.44 4.58 6.91
N GLY A 83 -14.04 3.80 6.02
CA GLY A 83 -14.11 4.00 4.55
C GLY A 83 -14.50 5.34 3.89
N MET A 84 -14.81 6.40 4.64
CA MET A 84 -15.06 7.74 4.12
C MET A 84 -13.98 8.21 3.13
N GLY A 85 -14.42 8.71 1.97
CA GLY A 85 -13.55 9.29 0.96
C GLY A 85 -12.73 8.28 0.13
N ILE A 86 -12.97 6.98 0.29
CA ILE A 86 -12.39 5.97 -0.60
C ILE A 86 -13.00 6.08 -2.00
N VAL A 87 -12.15 6.01 -3.02
CA VAL A 87 -12.55 6.00 -4.43
C VAL A 87 -11.91 4.83 -5.15
N ILE A 88 -12.72 3.91 -5.68
CA ILE A 88 -12.30 2.73 -6.45
C ILE A 88 -12.92 2.80 -7.84
N GLY A 89 -12.07 3.00 -8.84
CA GLY A 89 -12.53 3.22 -10.21
C GLY A 89 -12.94 1.96 -10.99
N GLU A 90 -13.49 2.19 -12.18
CA GLU A 90 -14.21 1.18 -12.97
C GLU A 90 -13.42 -0.09 -13.26
N THR A 91 -12.17 0.03 -13.64
CA THR A 91 -11.35 -1.10 -14.08
C THR A 91 -10.37 -1.54 -12.98
N ALA A 92 -10.61 -1.14 -11.73
CA ALA A 92 -9.78 -1.53 -10.61
C ALA A 92 -10.03 -3.00 -10.31
N GLU A 93 -8.95 -3.71 -9.98
CA GLU A 93 -9.02 -5.08 -9.51
C GLU A 93 -8.34 -5.14 -8.15
N ILE A 94 -8.98 -5.77 -7.17
CA ILE A 94 -8.47 -5.92 -5.81
C ILE A 94 -8.50 -7.40 -5.47
N GLY A 95 -7.34 -7.95 -5.10
CA GLY A 95 -7.18 -9.33 -4.67
C GLY A 95 -7.85 -9.64 -3.32
N ASP A 96 -7.55 -10.82 -2.81
CA ASP A 96 -8.12 -11.32 -1.56
C ASP A 96 -7.40 -10.72 -0.33
N ASN A 97 -8.12 -10.57 0.78
CA ASN A 97 -7.62 -10.20 2.10
C ASN A 97 -6.85 -8.86 2.16
N CYS A 98 -7.18 -7.94 1.25
CA CYS A 98 -6.65 -6.58 1.30
C CYS A 98 -7.28 -5.78 2.44
N THR A 99 -6.56 -4.78 2.92
CA THR A 99 -7.06 -3.78 3.87
C THR A 99 -6.85 -2.39 3.28
N ILE A 100 -7.91 -1.57 3.25
CA ILE A 100 -7.90 -0.22 2.69
C ILE A 100 -8.43 0.75 3.73
N TYR A 101 -7.62 1.75 4.06
CA TYR A 101 -8.01 2.85 4.94
C TYR A 101 -8.70 3.98 4.18
N HIS A 102 -9.41 4.81 4.93
CA HIS A 102 -10.10 6.01 4.48
C HIS A 102 -9.27 6.93 3.57
N ASN A 103 -9.95 7.72 2.73
CA ASN A 103 -9.36 8.65 1.76
C ASN A 103 -8.40 8.02 0.73
N ALA A 104 -8.29 6.70 0.64
CA ALA A 104 -7.50 6.04 -0.38
C ALA A 104 -8.15 6.14 -1.77
N THR A 105 -7.34 6.16 -2.83
CA THR A 105 -7.84 6.21 -4.21
C THR A 105 -7.14 5.21 -5.10
N LEU A 106 -7.92 4.34 -5.74
CA LEU A 106 -7.53 3.48 -6.86
C LEU A 106 -8.04 4.12 -8.15
N GLY A 107 -7.25 5.07 -8.65
CA GLY A 107 -7.61 6.00 -9.71
C GLY A 107 -7.02 5.65 -11.06
N GLY A 108 -7.57 6.26 -12.11
CA GLY A 108 -7.00 6.18 -13.45
C GLY A 108 -6.12 7.38 -13.77
N THR A 109 -5.30 7.23 -14.81
CA THR A 109 -4.53 8.32 -15.42
C THR A 109 -5.00 8.53 -16.87
N GLY A 110 -4.94 9.78 -17.34
CA GLY A 110 -5.27 10.12 -18.73
C GLY A 110 -6.77 10.05 -19.10
N LYS A 111 -7.03 10.02 -20.41
CA LYS A 111 -8.39 9.98 -21.01
C LYS A 111 -8.67 8.65 -21.74
N ASP A 112 -7.78 7.68 -21.64
CA ASP A 112 -7.86 6.46 -22.42
C ASP A 112 -9.05 5.61 -22.02
N LYS A 113 -9.69 5.02 -23.04
CA LYS A 113 -10.80 4.09 -22.86
C LYS A 113 -10.24 2.68 -22.72
N GLY A 114 -10.50 2.02 -21.60
CA GLY A 114 -10.00 0.67 -21.31
C GLY A 114 -9.49 0.51 -19.88
N LYS A 115 -8.60 -0.46 -19.66
CA LYS A 115 -7.92 -0.68 -18.38
C LYS A 115 -7.04 0.54 -18.06
N ARG A 116 -7.42 1.26 -17.00
CA ARG A 116 -6.76 2.51 -16.58
C ARG A 116 -6.54 2.64 -15.08
N HIS A 117 -7.16 1.76 -14.30
CA HIS A 117 -7.06 1.69 -12.85
C HIS A 117 -6.18 0.51 -12.42
N PRO A 118 -5.62 0.53 -11.21
CA PRO A 118 -4.63 -0.47 -10.79
C PRO A 118 -5.20 -1.88 -10.66
N THR A 119 -4.29 -2.85 -10.64
CA THR A 119 -4.54 -4.24 -10.22
C THR A 119 -3.79 -4.48 -8.93
N VAL A 120 -4.51 -4.57 -7.82
CA VAL A 120 -3.96 -4.82 -6.48
C VAL A 120 -3.97 -6.33 -6.23
N GLY A 121 -2.82 -6.87 -5.83
CA GLY A 121 -2.63 -8.27 -5.44
C GLY A 121 -3.33 -8.64 -4.13
N ASN A 122 -2.95 -9.77 -3.56
CA ASN A 122 -3.50 -10.29 -2.32
C ASN A 122 -2.78 -9.73 -1.10
N ASN A 123 -3.48 -9.65 0.03
CA ASN A 123 -2.94 -9.22 1.34
C ASN A 123 -2.28 -7.83 1.33
N VAL A 124 -2.69 -6.95 0.41
CA VAL A 124 -2.12 -5.60 0.32
C VAL A 124 -2.73 -4.71 1.41
N LEU A 125 -1.89 -3.95 2.08
CA LEU A 125 -2.32 -2.84 2.96
C LEU A 125 -2.21 -1.52 2.21
N ILE A 126 -3.33 -0.82 2.07
CA ILE A 126 -3.38 0.54 1.52
C ILE A 126 -3.74 1.48 2.66
N SER A 127 -2.75 2.24 3.12
CA SER A 127 -2.89 3.13 4.27
C SER A 127 -3.69 4.39 3.92
N THR A 128 -4.05 5.14 4.96
CA THR A 128 -4.91 6.32 4.85
C THR A 128 -4.40 7.32 3.82
N GLY A 129 -5.31 7.83 2.99
CA GLY A 129 -4.99 8.88 2.01
C GLY A 129 -4.11 8.46 0.84
N ALA A 130 -3.66 7.20 0.74
CA ALA A 130 -2.81 6.74 -0.36
C ALA A 130 -3.50 6.85 -1.73
N LYS A 131 -2.75 7.22 -2.76
CA LYS A 131 -3.23 7.37 -4.14
C LYS A 131 -2.44 6.43 -5.04
N ILE A 132 -3.12 5.49 -5.69
CA ILE A 132 -2.54 4.54 -6.65
C ILE A 132 -3.19 4.84 -8.00
N LEU A 133 -2.41 5.40 -8.92
CA LEU A 133 -2.94 6.03 -10.14
C LEU A 133 -2.34 5.40 -11.39
N GLY A 134 -3.14 4.62 -12.12
CA GLY A 134 -2.75 4.04 -13.41
C GLY A 134 -2.99 2.53 -13.51
N PRO A 135 -2.86 1.96 -14.73
CA PRO A 135 -3.18 0.57 -15.01
C PRO A 135 -2.03 -0.40 -14.71
N PHE A 136 -1.41 -0.30 -13.55
CA PHE A 136 -0.26 -1.12 -13.18
C PHE A 136 -0.57 -2.07 -12.01
N LYS A 137 0.32 -3.06 -11.80
CA LYS A 137 0.17 -4.04 -10.73
C LYS A 137 0.80 -3.56 -9.42
N VAL A 138 0.08 -3.77 -8.31
CA VAL A 138 0.63 -3.74 -6.95
C VAL A 138 0.73 -5.18 -6.47
N GLY A 139 1.94 -5.64 -6.19
CA GLY A 139 2.24 -7.03 -5.87
C GLY A 139 1.63 -7.50 -4.54
N ASP A 140 1.62 -8.82 -4.36
CA ASP A 140 1.07 -9.45 -3.15
C ASP A 140 1.86 -9.04 -1.90
N ASN A 141 1.18 -8.91 -0.77
CA ASN A 141 1.73 -8.48 0.52
C ASN A 141 2.46 -7.12 0.46
N ALA A 142 2.15 -6.28 -0.53
CA ALA A 142 2.67 -4.92 -0.57
C ALA A 142 2.03 -4.05 0.52
N ARG A 143 2.77 -3.03 0.97
CA ARG A 143 2.29 -2.01 1.91
C ARG A 143 2.42 -0.64 1.26
N ILE A 144 1.31 0.06 1.05
CA ILE A 144 1.32 1.44 0.57
C ILE A 144 1.14 2.34 1.79
N GLY A 145 2.14 3.15 2.10
CA GLY A 145 2.13 4.02 3.28
C GLY A 145 1.18 5.21 3.13
N ALA A 146 0.87 5.83 4.27
CA ALA A 146 -0.10 6.91 4.34
C ALA A 146 0.26 8.08 3.42
N ASN A 147 -0.74 8.66 2.75
CA ASN A 147 -0.61 9.78 1.80
C ASN A 147 0.41 9.58 0.66
N SER A 148 0.83 8.34 0.39
CA SER A 148 1.78 8.07 -0.68
C SER A 148 1.11 8.15 -2.06
N VAL A 149 1.84 8.61 -3.07
CA VAL A 149 1.35 8.69 -4.46
C VAL A 149 2.12 7.69 -5.33
N VAL A 150 1.52 6.54 -5.59
CA VAL A 150 2.10 5.44 -6.35
C VAL A 150 1.74 5.57 -7.82
N LEU A 151 2.76 5.67 -8.67
CA LEU A 151 2.64 5.91 -10.12
C LEU A 151 3.31 4.82 -10.97
N GLU A 152 3.92 3.82 -10.34
CA GLU A 152 4.67 2.75 -10.99
C GLU A 152 4.37 1.40 -10.33
N GLU A 153 4.72 0.31 -11.02
CA GLU A 153 4.52 -1.06 -10.51
C GLU A 153 5.22 -1.26 -9.16
N VAL A 154 4.56 -2.05 -8.29
CA VAL A 154 5.07 -2.37 -6.96
C VAL A 154 5.30 -3.87 -6.90
N GLU A 155 6.53 -4.26 -6.61
CA GLU A 155 6.89 -5.66 -6.43
C GLU A 155 6.20 -6.27 -5.20
N PRO A 156 5.97 -7.59 -5.16
CA PRO A 156 5.48 -8.27 -3.97
C PRO A 156 6.37 -8.02 -2.74
N ASN A 157 5.77 -8.08 -1.55
CA ASN A 157 6.44 -7.87 -0.26
C ASN A 157 7.20 -6.52 -0.14
N THR A 158 6.78 -5.51 -0.90
CA THR A 158 7.42 -4.20 -0.92
C THR A 158 6.59 -3.17 -0.16
N THR A 159 7.25 -2.30 0.59
CA THR A 159 6.61 -1.11 1.16
C THR A 159 6.89 0.10 0.27
N VAL A 160 5.89 0.95 0.00
CA VAL A 160 6.04 2.16 -0.81
C VAL A 160 5.60 3.37 0.00
N VAL A 161 6.44 4.39 0.07
CA VAL A 161 6.15 5.64 0.79
C VAL A 161 6.54 6.90 0.03
N GLY A 162 5.83 8.00 0.30
CA GLY A 162 6.19 9.34 -0.16
C GLY A 162 5.46 9.80 -1.42
N VAL A 163 5.85 11.00 -1.89
CA VAL A 163 5.23 11.68 -3.05
C VAL A 163 6.34 12.23 -3.97
N PRO A 164 6.62 11.62 -5.13
CA PRO A 164 6.08 10.33 -5.58
C PRO A 164 6.54 9.17 -4.68
N GLY A 165 5.76 8.11 -4.64
CA GLY A 165 6.03 6.92 -3.83
C GLY A 165 7.31 6.23 -4.26
N LYS A 166 8.13 5.83 -3.28
CA LYS A 166 9.37 5.09 -3.48
C LYS A 166 9.34 3.79 -2.69
N ALA A 167 9.81 2.73 -3.33
CA ALA A 167 9.95 1.43 -2.70
C ALA A 167 11.03 1.47 -1.60
N VAL A 168 10.64 1.07 -0.40
CA VAL A 168 11.53 0.85 0.74
C VAL A 168 11.49 -0.64 1.09
N LYS A 169 12.64 -1.30 0.94
CA LYS A 169 12.79 -2.71 1.30
C LYS A 169 13.15 -2.84 2.78
N ARG A 170 12.56 -3.83 3.45
CA ARG A 170 12.78 -4.13 4.87
C ARG A 170 13.44 -5.52 5.01
N GLY A 171 14.61 -5.69 4.40
CA GLY A 171 15.33 -6.99 4.38
C GLY A 171 14.47 -8.16 3.86
N ASP A 172 14.80 -9.38 4.31
CA ASP A 172 14.11 -10.63 3.93
C ASP A 172 12.92 -10.99 4.84
N GLN A 173 12.41 -10.04 5.63
CA GLN A 173 11.26 -10.31 6.49
C GLN A 173 9.99 -10.44 5.65
N ARG A 174 9.31 -11.59 5.77
CA ARG A 174 7.94 -11.73 5.29
C ARG A 174 7.06 -10.78 6.09
N ILE A 175 6.47 -9.81 5.41
CA ILE A 175 5.53 -8.88 6.01
C ILE A 175 4.13 -9.42 5.75
N ALA A 176 3.23 -9.37 6.74
CA ALA A 176 1.79 -9.57 6.54
C ALA A 176 1.04 -8.23 6.76
N PRO A 177 1.21 -7.22 5.87
CA PRO A 177 0.78 -5.85 6.16
C PRO A 177 -0.72 -5.72 6.43
N SER A 178 -1.56 -6.45 5.69
CA SER A 178 -3.02 -6.34 5.80
C SER A 178 -3.59 -6.93 7.09
N VAL A 179 -2.78 -7.67 7.86
CA VAL A 179 -3.16 -8.29 9.14
C VAL A 179 -2.49 -7.57 10.31
N GLU A 180 -1.20 -7.29 10.21
CA GLU A 180 -0.43 -6.63 11.28
C GLU A 180 -0.83 -5.17 11.48
N LEU A 181 -1.28 -4.49 10.42
CA LEU A 181 -1.68 -3.09 10.40
C LEU A 181 -0.62 -2.11 10.96
N ASP A 182 0.66 -2.50 10.94
CA ASP A 182 1.78 -1.64 11.34
C ASP A 182 1.99 -0.51 10.32
N GLN A 183 1.75 0.72 10.77
CA GLN A 183 1.90 1.93 9.96
C GLN A 183 3.07 2.82 10.40
N ILE A 184 3.76 2.48 11.48
CA ILE A 184 4.79 3.34 12.09
C ILE A 184 6.18 2.90 11.63
N ASN A 185 6.44 1.60 11.60
CA ASN A 185 7.77 1.10 11.32
C ASN A 185 7.98 0.89 9.82
N ILE A 186 8.03 2.00 9.09
CA ILE A 186 8.23 2.02 7.65
C ILE A 186 9.61 2.58 7.34
N GLY A 187 10.31 2.00 6.36
CA GLY A 187 11.62 2.51 5.94
C GLY A 187 11.52 3.94 5.39
N ASP A 188 12.57 4.74 5.58
CA ASP A 188 12.67 6.07 5.00
C ASP A 188 13.47 6.04 3.69
N PRO A 189 12.85 6.36 2.53
CA PRO A 189 13.53 6.34 1.24
C PRO A 189 14.64 7.39 1.15
N ILE A 190 14.48 8.56 1.81
CA ILE A 190 15.49 9.62 1.78
C ILE A 190 16.73 9.17 2.53
N SER A 191 16.58 8.64 3.74
CA SER A 191 17.70 8.06 4.50
C SER A 191 18.39 6.93 3.74
N GLN A 192 17.64 6.09 3.01
CA GLN A 192 18.24 5.03 2.19
C GLN A 192 19.09 5.57 1.05
N GLU A 193 18.61 6.59 0.33
CA GLU A 193 19.37 7.23 -0.75
C GLU A 193 20.58 8.01 -0.24
N LEU A 194 20.43 8.73 0.87
CA LEU A 194 21.56 9.42 1.52
C LEU A 194 22.64 8.42 1.90
N CYS A 195 22.27 7.27 2.48
CA CYS A 195 23.25 6.21 2.77
C CYS A 195 23.94 5.66 1.52
N ARG A 196 23.21 5.43 0.43
CA ARG A 196 23.80 4.99 -0.85
C ARG A 196 24.77 6.00 -1.43
N LEU A 197 24.44 7.30 -1.36
CA LEU A 197 25.33 8.37 -1.81
C LEU A 197 26.60 8.41 -0.97
N VAL A 198 26.44 8.29 0.34
CA VAL A 198 27.55 8.30 1.29
C VAL A 198 28.47 7.09 1.09
N GLU A 199 27.94 5.87 0.89
CA GLU A 199 28.76 4.69 0.54
C GLU A 199 29.52 4.86 -0.78
N LYS A 200 28.91 5.53 -1.77
CA LYS A 200 29.60 5.85 -3.03
C LYS A 200 30.73 6.85 -2.77
N LEU A 201 30.50 7.88 -1.95
CA LEU A 201 31.55 8.82 -1.57
C LEU A 201 32.74 8.10 -0.94
N GLU A 202 32.52 7.20 0.03
CA GLU A 202 33.61 6.39 0.61
C GLU A 202 34.38 5.57 -0.42
N LYS A 203 33.69 4.99 -1.43
CA LYS A 203 34.35 4.25 -2.51
C LYS A 203 35.18 5.18 -3.40
N LEU A 204 34.68 6.37 -3.71
CA LEU A 204 35.42 7.38 -4.48
C LEU A 204 36.64 7.90 -3.71
N GLU A 205 36.48 8.19 -2.41
CA GLU A 205 37.59 8.59 -1.51
C GLU A 205 38.73 7.57 -1.56
N LYS A 206 38.40 6.26 -1.44
CA LYS A 206 39.39 5.17 -1.53
C LYS A 206 40.10 5.10 -2.88
N VAL A 207 39.39 5.39 -3.98
CA VAL A 207 39.97 5.42 -5.33
C VAL A 207 40.92 6.60 -5.51
N LEU A 208 40.56 7.79 -4.99
CA LEU A 208 41.40 8.98 -5.03
C LEU A 208 42.68 8.79 -4.21
N GLU A 209 42.58 8.21 -3.00
CA GLU A 209 43.74 7.86 -2.18
C GLU A 209 44.69 6.90 -2.90
N LYS A 210 44.14 5.87 -3.57
CA LYS A 210 44.93 4.91 -4.36
C LYS A 210 45.67 5.56 -5.53
N ASN A 211 45.12 6.64 -6.08
CA ASN A 211 45.72 7.41 -7.17
C ASN A 211 46.61 8.58 -6.67
N GLY A 212 46.89 8.66 -5.36
CA GLY A 212 47.80 9.65 -4.78
C GLY A 212 47.20 11.05 -4.59
N ILE A 213 45.89 11.21 -4.77
CA ILE A 213 45.19 12.49 -4.56
C ILE A 213 44.72 12.54 -3.10
N LYS A 214 45.34 13.42 -2.30
CA LYS A 214 44.93 13.63 -0.90
C LYS A 214 43.76 14.62 -0.83
N MET A 215 42.69 14.21 -0.18
CA MET A 215 41.57 15.09 0.17
C MET A 215 41.90 15.90 1.43
N ASP A 216 41.25 17.07 1.58
CA ASP A 216 41.41 17.88 2.79
C ASP A 216 40.86 17.14 4.04
N GLY A 217 41.48 17.38 5.20
CA GLY A 217 41.15 16.69 6.44
C GLY A 217 39.82 17.09 7.09
N GLU A 218 39.29 18.27 6.77
CA GLU A 218 37.99 18.78 7.21
C GLU A 218 36.85 18.08 6.46
N THR A 219 37.02 17.88 5.15
CA THR A 219 36.09 17.13 4.29
C THR A 219 35.96 15.66 4.75
N ILE A 220 37.06 15.00 5.11
CA ILE A 220 37.07 13.63 5.62
C ILE A 220 36.33 13.51 6.97
N LYS A 221 36.44 14.53 7.83
CA LYS A 221 35.80 14.53 9.16
C LYS A 221 34.28 14.71 9.04
N LEU A 222 33.84 15.61 8.17
CA LEU A 222 32.42 15.86 7.90
C LEU A 222 31.71 14.63 7.29
N SER A 223 32.39 13.94 6.36
CA SER A 223 31.94 12.68 5.76
C SER A 223 31.68 11.61 6.83
N LYS A 224 32.65 11.38 7.73
CA LYS A 224 32.57 10.36 8.81
C LYS A 224 31.52 10.64 9.89
N GLU A 225 31.26 11.91 10.21
CA GLU A 225 30.20 12.27 11.17
C GLU A 225 28.80 12.08 10.58
N THR A 226 28.63 12.43 9.30
CA THR A 226 27.37 12.23 8.56
C THR A 226 27.03 10.74 8.42
N LEU A 227 28.03 9.91 8.10
CA LEU A 227 27.98 8.45 8.08
C LEU A 227 27.47 7.85 9.40
N LYS A 228 28.09 8.26 10.52
CA LYS A 228 27.77 7.74 11.85
C LYS A 228 26.37 8.10 12.31
N ARG A 229 25.84 9.25 11.90
CA ARG A 229 24.49 9.70 12.31
C ARG A 229 23.38 9.17 11.40
N GLY A 230 23.64 9.08 10.09
CA GLY A 230 22.62 8.72 9.10
C GLY A 230 22.46 7.20 8.87
N CYS A 231 23.55 6.44 8.89
CA CYS A 231 23.53 5.03 8.45
C CYS A 231 23.69 4.00 9.59
N ASN A 232 24.24 4.38 10.74
CA ASN A 232 24.41 3.47 11.88
C ASN A 232 23.15 3.20 12.70
N ASN A 233 22.07 3.97 12.52
CA ASN A 233 20.77 3.64 13.12
C ASN A 233 20.17 2.31 12.59
N ARG A 234 20.85 1.62 11.65
CA ARG A 234 20.54 0.25 11.25
C ARG A 234 21.17 -0.83 12.14
N LYS A 235 22.29 -0.56 12.82
CA LYS A 235 22.97 -1.60 13.62
C LYS A 235 22.23 -1.94 14.92
N GLU A 236 21.30 -1.11 15.37
CA GLU A 236 20.53 -1.37 16.59
C GLU A 236 19.23 -2.16 16.36
N ILE A 237 18.83 -2.44 15.10
CA ILE A 237 17.57 -3.15 14.82
C ILE A 237 17.78 -4.59 14.34
N ASN A 238 18.95 -4.96 13.80
CA ASN A 238 19.20 -6.34 13.36
C ASN A 238 20.54 -6.86 13.89
N ASN A 239 20.53 -7.38 15.11
CA ASN A 239 21.39 -8.53 15.43
C ASN A 239 20.72 -9.74 14.78
N GLU A 240 21.21 -10.15 13.62
CA GLU A 240 21.33 -11.53 13.11
C GLU A 240 21.56 -11.47 11.59
N ASP A 241 22.82 -11.74 11.22
CA ASP A 241 23.33 -12.29 9.97
C ASP A 241 22.77 -11.78 8.62
N ILE A 242 23.51 -10.88 7.98
CA ILE A 242 23.43 -10.65 6.54
C ILE A 242 24.69 -11.23 5.90
N GLN A 243 24.55 -12.43 5.33
CA GLN A 243 25.47 -12.93 4.31
C GLN A 243 25.16 -12.22 2.98
N TYR A 244 26.19 -11.71 2.33
CA TYR A 244 26.11 -11.21 0.95
C TYR A 244 26.43 -12.36 0.01
N THR A 245 25.55 -12.65 -0.96
CA THR A 245 25.91 -13.46 -2.14
C THR A 245 26.09 -12.54 -3.34
N ASP A 246 27.14 -12.83 -4.12
CA ASP A 246 27.63 -12.08 -5.28
C ASP A 246 26.61 -11.87 -6.42
#